data_AF-A0A933FC33-F1
#
_entry.id   AF-A0A933FC33-F1
#
_cell.length_a   1.000
_cell.length_b   1.000
_cell.length_c   1.000
_cell.angle_alpha   90.00
_cell.angle_beta   90.00
_cell.angle_gamma   90.00
#
_symmetry.space_group_name_H-M   'P 1'
#
loop_
_entity.id
_entity.type
_entity.pdbx_description
1 polymer ?
#
loop_
_entity_poly.entity_id
_entity_poly.type
_entity_poly.pdbx_seq_one_letter_code
_entity_poly.pdbx_strand_id
1 'polypeptide(L)'
;MMEHVAEGTLQAYLDGELAAEENAAVERHVAACVECAAELASLRGAAYVLATSLARADQPLASDDVAHAFQLVRAHAGGLPGSARRWLTGAAPSTRSALLRAALFLLGLAAVASAAIPGSPVRAWLAGAWQEAASLFSQATPGPRAGPARSVGDGAGVSVLPRDGRVRIVLRGPDARTRIHVRLVDGEAAAVRADGGAATARFTSGLGHLELEGGGPGAVRIEVPRAAVWASIEVDGRPYLLKDGADVRILAPLADSGGTEVVFRAGAE
;
A
#
# COMPACT_ATOMS: atom_id res chain seq x y z
N MET A 1 38.07 12.68 -5.46
CA MET A 1 37.45 11.60 -4.66
C MET A 1 36.70 12.32 -3.55
N MET A 2 35.39 12.53 -3.73
CA MET A 2 34.57 13.10 -2.66
C MET A 2 34.21 11.94 -1.72
N GLU A 3 34.49 12.12 -0.44
CA GLU A 3 34.13 11.14 0.58
C GLU A 3 32.64 11.29 0.91
N HIS A 4 31.89 10.20 0.78
CA HIS A 4 30.44 10.17 1.00
C HIS A 4 30.12 10.19 2.49
N VAL A 5 28.93 10.68 2.83
CA VAL A 5 28.40 10.60 4.20
C VAL A 5 28.06 9.13 4.50
N ALA A 6 28.46 8.64 5.67
CA ALA A 6 28.11 7.29 6.10
C ALA A 6 26.58 7.14 6.26
N GLU A 7 26.03 5.99 5.89
CA GLU A 7 24.59 5.70 5.98
C GLU A 7 24.01 6.00 7.37
N GLY A 8 24.71 5.60 8.44
CA GLY A 8 24.28 5.85 9.81
C GLY A 8 24.15 7.34 10.17
N THR A 9 24.98 8.20 9.57
CA THR A 9 24.87 9.65 9.73
C THR A 9 23.68 10.21 8.95
N LEU A 10 23.36 9.66 7.78
CA LEU A 10 22.13 10.02 7.05
C LEU A 10 20.86 9.60 7.80
N GLN A 11 20.89 8.44 8.48
CA GLN A 11 19.79 8.00 9.35
C GLN A 11 19.64 8.92 10.57
N ALA A 12 20.72 9.20 11.30
CA ALA A 12 20.69 10.15 12.42
C ALA A 12 20.22 11.56 12.00
N TYR A 13 20.56 11.99 10.78
CA TYR A 13 20.02 13.22 10.20
C TYR A 13 18.50 13.16 10.00
N LEU A 14 17.97 12.05 9.50
CA LEU A 14 16.52 11.85 9.30
C LEU A 14 15.75 11.81 10.63
N ASP A 15 16.34 11.19 11.65
CA ASP A 15 15.74 11.07 12.98
C ASP A 15 15.87 12.36 13.81
N GLY A 16 16.62 13.35 13.30
CA GLY A 16 16.85 14.63 13.98
C GLY A 16 17.82 14.53 15.16
N GLU A 17 18.67 13.51 15.18
CA GLU A 17 19.58 13.19 16.29
C GLU A 17 20.94 13.89 16.18
N LEU A 18 21.25 14.49 15.03
CA LEU A 18 22.50 15.23 14.82
C LEU A 18 22.50 16.60 15.52
N ALA A 19 23.67 17.01 16.02
CA ALA A 19 23.87 18.38 16.47
C ALA A 19 23.71 19.37 15.29
N ALA A 20 23.38 20.63 15.58
CA ALA A 20 23.08 21.63 14.55
C ALA A 20 24.21 21.83 13.53
N GLU A 21 25.46 21.78 13.97
CA GLU A 21 26.63 21.93 13.09
C GLU A 21 26.81 20.73 12.14
N GLU A 22 26.61 19.51 12.65
CA GLU A 22 26.69 18.27 11.86
C GLU A 22 25.52 18.18 10.87
N ASN A 23 24.32 18.56 11.32
CA ASN A 23 23.13 18.64 10.48
C ASN A 23 23.37 19.58 9.29
N ALA A 24 23.86 20.80 9.54
CA ALA A 24 24.21 21.75 8.48
C ALA A 24 25.35 21.28 7.55
N ALA A 25 26.26 20.42 8.03
CA ALA A 25 27.28 19.80 7.20
C ALA A 25 26.68 18.73 6.27
N VAL A 26 25.80 17.87 6.78
CA VAL A 26 25.08 16.86 6.00
C VAL A 26 24.20 17.54 4.94
N GLU A 27 23.47 18.59 5.29
CA GLU A 27 22.63 19.33 4.34
C GLU A 27 23.42 19.92 3.17
N ARG A 28 24.55 20.58 3.46
CA ARG A 28 25.44 21.10 2.42
C ARG A 28 26.02 20.00 1.54
N HIS A 29 26.39 18.86 2.12
CA HIS A 29 26.92 17.73 1.36
C HIS A 29 25.85 17.13 0.43
N VAL A 30 24.66 16.84 0.97
CA VAL A 30 23.53 16.27 0.21
C VAL A 30 23.11 17.21 -0.92
N ALA A 31 23.16 18.54 -0.72
CA ALA A 31 22.89 19.51 -1.77
C ALA A 31 23.92 19.48 -2.91
N ALA A 32 25.16 19.06 -2.64
CA ALA A 32 26.26 19.03 -3.61
C ALA A 32 26.53 17.63 -4.20
N CYS A 33 26.07 16.55 -3.55
CA CYS A 33 26.34 15.17 -3.93
C CYS A 33 25.07 14.41 -4.33
N VAL A 34 24.94 14.10 -5.62
CA VAL A 34 23.78 13.39 -6.17
C VAL A 34 23.59 11.98 -5.59
N GLU A 35 24.69 11.30 -5.26
CA GLU A 35 24.65 9.94 -4.70
C GLU A 35 24.09 9.94 -3.27
N CYS A 36 24.61 10.81 -2.39
CA CYS A 36 24.07 10.97 -1.04
C CYS A 36 22.63 11.50 -1.04
N ALA A 37 22.25 12.32 -2.02
CA ALA A 37 20.85 12.75 -2.19
C ALA A 37 19.92 11.60 -2.58
N ALA A 38 20.36 10.72 -3.48
CA ALA A 38 19.61 9.53 -3.85
C ALA A 38 19.49 8.53 -2.69
N GLU A 39 20.56 8.32 -1.92
CA GLU A 39 20.56 7.47 -0.74
C GLU A 39 19.62 8.00 0.35
N LEU A 40 19.68 9.31 0.64
CA LEU A 40 18.75 9.95 1.57
C LEU A 40 17.28 9.83 1.12
N ALA A 41 17.01 9.95 -0.18
CA ALA A 41 15.67 9.76 -0.74
C ALA A 41 15.19 8.30 -0.58
N SER A 42 16.08 7.33 -0.77
CA SER A 42 15.80 5.91 -0.54
C SER A 42 15.45 5.63 0.93
N LEU A 43 16.26 6.13 1.87
CA LEU A 43 16.02 6.01 3.32
C LEU A 43 14.67 6.64 3.72
N ARG A 44 14.34 7.83 3.20
CA ARG A 44 13.03 8.48 3.41
C ARG A 44 11.87 7.63 2.88
N GLY A 45 12.03 7.02 1.72
CA GLY A 45 11.03 6.12 1.14
C GLY A 45 10.77 4.90 2.03
N ALA A 46 11.84 4.27 2.53
CA ALA A 46 11.74 3.13 3.44
C ALA A 46 11.07 3.50 4.77
N ALA A 47 11.48 4.62 5.39
CA ALA A 47 10.86 5.12 6.62
C ALA A 47 9.37 5.42 6.44
N TYR A 48 8.97 5.99 5.30
CA TYR A 48 7.57 6.24 4.97
C TYR A 48 6.74 4.95 4.87
N VAL A 49 7.27 3.91 4.18
CA VAL A 49 6.59 2.62 4.06
C VAL A 49 6.42 1.95 5.43
N LEU A 50 7.43 2.02 6.29
CA LEU A 50 7.36 1.47 7.65
C LEU A 50 6.31 2.23 8.49
N ALA A 51 6.40 3.55 8.54
CA ALA A 51 5.49 4.39 9.33
C ALA A 51 4.02 4.19 8.91
N THR A 52 3.75 4.11 7.61
CA THR A 52 2.39 3.85 7.10
C THR A 52 1.90 2.45 7.42
N SER A 53 2.78 1.45 7.47
CA SER A 53 2.43 0.09 7.86
C SER A 53 2.10 0.00 9.36
N LEU A 54 2.91 0.63 10.21
CA LEU A 54 2.66 0.70 11.65
C LEU A 54 1.38 1.47 11.97
N ALA A 55 1.13 2.59 11.27
CA ALA A 55 -0.11 3.35 11.44
C ALA A 55 -1.37 2.52 11.14
N ARG A 56 -1.29 1.51 10.25
CA ARG A 56 -2.40 0.56 10.05
C ARG A 56 -2.52 -0.44 11.18
N ALA A 57 -1.41 -0.90 11.74
CA ALA A 57 -1.41 -1.83 12.87
C ALA A 57 -1.91 -1.17 14.17
N ASP A 58 -1.66 0.13 14.34
CA ASP A 58 -2.07 0.92 15.49
C ASP A 58 -3.54 1.40 15.43
N GLN A 59 -4.26 1.12 14.32
CA GLN A 59 -5.69 1.41 14.29
C GLN A 59 -6.38 0.56 15.35
N PRO A 60 -7.09 1.18 16.32
CA PRO A 60 -7.82 0.42 17.31
C PRO A 60 -8.88 -0.39 16.59
N LEU A 61 -8.74 -1.71 16.61
CA LEU A 61 -9.78 -2.62 16.16
C LEU A 61 -11.05 -2.24 16.91
N ALA A 62 -12.13 -1.92 16.18
CA ALA A 62 -13.42 -1.70 16.82
C ALA A 62 -13.72 -2.94 17.68
N SER A 63 -14.18 -2.75 18.91
CA SER A 63 -14.45 -3.85 19.84
C SER A 63 -15.36 -4.92 19.24
N ASP A 64 -16.23 -4.51 18.32
CA ASP A 64 -17.17 -5.35 17.62
C ASP A 64 -16.49 -6.20 16.52
N ASP A 65 -15.44 -5.70 15.88
CA ASP A 65 -14.64 -6.43 14.89
C ASP A 65 -13.83 -7.54 15.55
N VAL A 66 -13.32 -7.28 16.76
CA VAL A 66 -12.61 -8.29 17.55
C VAL A 66 -13.56 -9.41 17.97
N ALA A 67 -14.75 -9.07 18.48
CA ALA A 67 -15.76 -10.05 18.85
C ALA A 67 -16.25 -10.87 17.65
N HIS A 68 -16.44 -10.23 16.49
CA HIS A 68 -16.85 -10.88 15.25
C HIS A 68 -15.73 -11.78 14.68
N ALA A 69 -14.47 -11.34 14.70
CA ALA A 69 -13.31 -12.15 14.32
C ALA A 69 -13.17 -13.38 15.21
N PHE A 70 -13.32 -13.23 16.53
CA PHE A 70 -13.31 -14.37 17.46
C PHE A 70 -14.49 -15.33 17.23
N GLN A 71 -15.68 -14.82 16.88
CA GLN A 71 -16.82 -15.65 16.51
C GLN A 71 -16.57 -16.43 15.22
N LEU A 72 -15.97 -15.82 14.20
CA LEU A 72 -15.61 -16.49 12.95
C LEU A 72 -14.57 -17.60 13.15
N VAL A 73 -13.53 -17.34 13.95
CA VAL A 73 -12.54 -18.35 14.35
C VAL A 73 -13.20 -19.49 15.12
N ARG A 74 -14.13 -19.19 16.03
CA ARG A 74 -14.87 -20.20 16.82
C ARG A 74 -15.84 -21.01 15.96
N ALA A 75 -16.46 -20.40 14.95
CA ALA A 75 -17.33 -21.08 13.99
C ALA A 75 -16.53 -22.06 13.11
N HIS A 76 -15.35 -21.64 12.64
CA HIS A 76 -14.44 -22.50 11.86
C HIS A 76 -13.78 -23.59 12.72
N ALA A 77 -13.52 -23.32 14.01
CA ALA A 77 -13.08 -24.33 14.98
C ALA A 77 -14.16 -25.39 15.29
N GLY A 78 -15.40 -25.21 14.81
CA GLY A 78 -16.49 -26.18 14.91
C GLY A 78 -16.25 -27.50 14.16
N GLY A 79 -15.27 -27.54 13.24
CA GLY A 79 -14.85 -28.75 12.52
C GLY A 79 -13.74 -29.55 13.19
N LEU A 80 -13.22 -29.12 14.35
CA LEU A 80 -12.14 -29.82 15.05
C LEU A 80 -12.70 -31.00 15.89
N PRO A 81 -11.98 -32.14 15.97
CA PRO A 81 -12.40 -33.30 16.76
C PRO A 81 -12.65 -32.90 18.22
N GLY A 82 -13.66 -33.50 18.86
CA GLY A 82 -14.21 -33.07 20.15
C GLY A 82 -13.22 -32.97 21.32
N SER A 83 -12.04 -33.59 21.21
CA SER A 83 -10.92 -33.44 22.14
C SER A 83 -10.27 -32.05 22.10
N ALA A 84 -10.17 -31.42 20.92
CA ALA A 84 -9.63 -30.07 20.73
C ALA A 84 -10.64 -28.99 21.17
N ARG A 85 -11.94 -29.25 21.00
CA ARG A 85 -13.01 -28.33 21.42
C ARG A 85 -13.03 -28.09 22.93
N ARG A 86 -12.65 -29.11 23.72
CA ARG A 86 -12.55 -29.02 25.19
C ARG A 86 -11.44 -28.09 25.69
N TRP A 87 -10.38 -27.87 24.90
CA TRP A 87 -9.29 -26.96 25.24
C TRP A 87 -9.63 -25.48 25.03
N LEU A 88 -10.58 -25.17 24.13
CA LEU A 88 -10.94 -23.79 23.77
C LEU A 88 -12.14 -23.24 24.54
N THR A 89 -13.01 -24.10 25.06
CA THR A 89 -14.24 -23.67 25.77
C THR A 89 -14.32 -24.19 27.21
N GLY A 90 -13.32 -24.93 27.69
CA GLY A 90 -13.31 -25.54 29.01
C GLY A 90 -12.54 -24.72 30.03
N ALA A 91 -13.26 -24.06 30.94
CA ALA A 91 -12.72 -23.53 32.18
C ALA A 91 -12.15 -24.67 33.05
N ALA A 92 -10.82 -24.76 33.13
CA ALA A 92 -10.10 -25.24 34.29
C ALA A 92 -8.68 -24.62 34.27
N PRO A 93 -8.25 -23.89 35.31
CA PRO A 93 -6.90 -23.34 35.37
C PRO A 93 -5.93 -24.49 35.66
N SER A 94 -5.50 -25.20 34.63
CA SER A 94 -4.35 -26.10 34.74
C SER A 94 -3.07 -25.33 34.45
N THR A 95 -2.07 -25.56 35.30
CA THR A 95 -0.71 -25.01 35.29
C THR A 95 0.03 -25.14 33.95
N ARG A 96 -0.51 -25.91 33.00
CA ARG A 96 0.01 -26.05 31.63
C ARG A 96 -0.19 -24.81 30.75
N SER A 97 -1.17 -23.96 31.06
CA SER A 97 -1.42 -22.71 30.33
C SER A 97 -0.34 -21.64 30.58
N ALA A 98 0.33 -21.68 31.73
CA ALA A 98 1.45 -20.78 32.05
C ALA A 98 2.69 -21.09 31.21
N LEU A 99 2.96 -22.37 30.94
CA LEU A 99 4.10 -22.80 30.12
C LEU A 99 3.91 -22.44 28.63
N LEU A 100 2.69 -22.52 28.12
CA LEU A 100 2.37 -22.11 26.75
C LEU A 100 2.49 -20.59 26.54
N ARG A 101 2.08 -19.79 27.55
CA ARG A 101 2.28 -18.34 27.51
C ARG A 101 3.76 -17.96 27.61
N ALA A 102 4.54 -18.66 28.44
CA ALA A 102 5.99 -18.46 28.50
C ALA A 102 6.68 -18.81 27.18
N ALA A 103 6.28 -19.91 26.52
CA ALA A 103 6.81 -20.29 25.21
C ALA A 103 6.46 -19.27 24.12
N LEU A 104 5.23 -18.73 24.10
CA LEU A 104 4.83 -17.68 23.17
C LEU A 104 5.53 -16.34 23.44
N PHE A 105 5.75 -15.98 24.71
CA PHE A 105 6.54 -14.81 25.08
C PHE A 105 8.01 -14.96 24.68
N LEU A 106 8.60 -16.14 24.85
CA LEU A 106 9.97 -16.43 24.41
C LEU A 106 10.11 -16.42 22.88
N LEU A 107 9.12 -16.93 22.14
CA LEU A 107 9.07 -16.84 20.67
C LEU A 107 8.90 -15.40 20.19
N GLY A 108 8.09 -14.58 20.86
CA GLY A 108 7.92 -13.17 20.55
C GLY A 108 9.19 -12.34 20.84
N LEU A 109 9.86 -12.58 21.96
CA LEU A 109 11.10 -11.89 22.32
C LEU A 109 12.28 -12.30 21.41
N ALA A 110 12.35 -13.55 20.96
CA ALA A 110 13.39 -14.00 20.03
C ALA A 110 13.25 -13.37 18.62
N ALA A 111 12.03 -12.98 18.22
CA ALA A 111 11.78 -12.33 16.94
C ALA A 111 12.25 -10.86 16.91
N VAL A 112 12.33 -10.18 18.06
CA VAL A 112 12.72 -8.74 18.12
C VAL A 112 14.23 -8.56 18.28
N ALA A 113 14.95 -9.49 18.91
CA ALA A 113 16.38 -9.33 19.19
C ALA A 113 17.33 -9.69 18.03
N SER A 114 16.83 -10.23 16.92
CA SER A 114 17.67 -10.82 15.84
C SER A 114 17.93 -9.88 14.65
N ALA A 115 17.42 -8.65 14.66
CA ALA A 115 17.64 -7.67 13.59
C ALA A 115 18.99 -6.93 13.68
N ALA A 116 19.70 -7.00 14.80
CA ALA A 116 20.86 -6.13 15.06
C ALA A 116 22.25 -6.80 14.92
N ILE A 117 22.35 -8.08 14.51
CA ILE A 117 23.64 -8.78 14.39
C ILE A 117 23.85 -9.31 12.95
N PRO A 118 24.68 -8.64 12.13
CA PRO A 118 25.08 -9.13 10.82
C PRO A 118 25.87 -10.44 10.95
N GLY A 119 25.53 -11.47 10.17
CA GLY A 119 26.30 -12.72 10.07
C GLY A 119 25.89 -13.87 11.00
N SER A 120 24.78 -13.76 11.73
CA SER A 120 24.33 -14.82 12.64
C SER A 120 23.75 -16.06 11.90
N PRO A 121 24.18 -17.29 12.24
CA PRO A 121 23.64 -18.54 11.68
C PRO A 121 22.16 -18.76 11.99
N VAL A 122 21.61 -18.07 13.00
CA VAL A 122 20.18 -18.11 13.35
C VAL A 122 19.31 -17.54 12.23
N ARG A 123 19.82 -16.58 11.44
CA ARG A 123 19.08 -15.98 10.31
C ARG A 123 18.89 -16.97 9.16
N ALA A 124 19.90 -17.78 8.87
CA ALA A 124 19.83 -18.84 7.85
C ALA A 124 18.84 -19.93 8.28
N TRP A 125 18.84 -20.28 9.56
CA TRP A 125 17.88 -21.24 10.12
C TRP A 125 16.43 -20.73 10.05
N LEU A 126 16.18 -19.46 10.40
CA LEU A 126 14.86 -18.82 10.29
C LEU A 126 14.37 -18.70 8.83
N ALA A 127 15.26 -18.35 7.89
CA ALA A 127 14.92 -18.30 6.48
C ALA A 127 14.49 -19.68 5.95
N GLY A 128 15.21 -20.74 6.33
CA GLY A 128 14.86 -22.12 6.00
C GLY A 128 13.50 -22.53 6.57
N ALA A 129 13.24 -22.24 7.84
CA ALA A 129 11.97 -22.53 8.49
C ALA A 129 10.79 -21.77 7.84
N TRP A 130 11.02 -20.54 7.37
CA TRP A 130 10.00 -19.74 6.69
C TRP A 130 9.67 -20.25 5.28
N GLN A 131 10.68 -20.72 4.53
CA GLN A 131 10.47 -21.36 3.23
C GLN A 131 9.74 -22.70 3.36
N GLU A 132 10.04 -23.46 4.41
CA GLU A 132 9.35 -24.72 4.72
C GLU A 132 7.89 -24.45 5.13
N ALA A 133 7.64 -23.45 6.00
CA ALA A 133 6.28 -23.01 6.33
C ALA A 133 5.51 -22.48 5.11
N ALA A 134 6.13 -21.64 4.27
CA ALA A 134 5.51 -21.10 3.06
C ALA A 134 5.12 -22.19 2.05
N SER A 135 5.93 -23.25 1.95
CA SER A 135 5.60 -24.41 1.10
C SER A 135 4.43 -25.24 1.64
N LEU A 136 4.30 -25.36 2.96
CA LEU A 136 3.13 -25.99 3.60
C LEU A 136 1.84 -25.18 3.40
N PHE A 137 1.90 -23.84 3.46
CA PHE A 137 0.75 -22.97 3.15
C PHE A 137 0.41 -22.93 1.65
N SER A 138 1.37 -23.25 0.77
CA SER A 138 1.13 -23.29 -0.68
C SER A 138 0.46 -24.59 -1.15
N GLN A 139 0.42 -25.65 -0.33
CA GLN A 139 -0.06 -26.97 -0.76
C GLN A 139 -1.40 -27.46 -0.18
N ALA A 140 -2.15 -26.65 0.59
CA ALA A 140 -3.42 -27.11 1.15
C ALA A 140 -4.53 -26.06 1.15
N THR A 141 -5.35 -26.06 0.09
CA THR A 141 -6.83 -26.28 0.12
C THR A 141 -7.37 -26.20 -1.32
N PRO A 142 -8.10 -27.20 -1.84
CA PRO A 142 -8.91 -27.01 -3.04
C PRO A 142 -10.09 -26.09 -2.67
N GLY A 143 -9.94 -24.81 -2.99
CA GLY A 143 -10.99 -23.81 -2.82
C GLY A 143 -12.21 -24.10 -3.72
N PRO A 144 -13.39 -23.53 -3.39
CA PRO A 144 -14.58 -23.66 -4.23
C PRO A 144 -14.27 -23.20 -5.64
N ARG A 145 -14.73 -23.95 -6.67
CA ARG A 145 -14.48 -23.68 -8.10
C ARG A 145 -14.60 -22.18 -8.37
N ALA A 146 -13.45 -21.53 -8.51
CA ALA A 146 -13.35 -20.28 -9.21
C ALA A 146 -13.75 -20.60 -10.66
N GLY A 147 -14.86 -20.00 -11.11
CA GLY A 147 -15.02 -19.77 -12.54
C GLY A 147 -13.75 -19.12 -13.09
N PRO A 148 -13.41 -19.33 -14.37
CA PRO A 148 -12.11 -18.96 -14.93
C PRO A 148 -11.73 -17.57 -14.44
N ALA A 149 -10.66 -17.51 -13.64
CA ALA A 149 -10.06 -16.24 -13.27
C ALA A 149 -9.74 -15.56 -14.59
N ARG A 150 -10.51 -14.52 -14.91
CA ARG A 150 -10.16 -13.59 -15.99
C ARG A 150 -8.73 -13.17 -15.66
N SER A 151 -7.81 -13.52 -16.55
CA SER A 151 -6.51 -12.90 -16.61
C SER A 151 -6.70 -11.40 -16.39
N VAL A 152 -6.17 -10.90 -15.29
CA VAL A 152 -6.00 -9.46 -15.08
C VAL A 152 -5.13 -9.04 -16.26
N GLY A 153 -5.75 -8.36 -17.23
CA GLY A 153 -5.12 -8.07 -18.51
C GLY A 153 -3.85 -7.24 -18.36
N ASP A 154 -3.05 -7.23 -19.43
CA ASP A 154 -1.80 -6.51 -19.65
C ASP A 154 -1.92 -4.98 -19.53
N GLY A 155 -2.55 -4.47 -18.47
CA GLY A 155 -2.73 -3.07 -18.19
C GLY A 155 -1.61 -2.53 -17.32
N ALA A 156 -1.06 -1.37 -17.69
CA ALA A 156 -0.13 -0.62 -16.86
C ALA A 156 -0.91 0.22 -15.84
N GLY A 157 -0.41 0.38 -14.61
CA GLY A 157 -1.08 1.23 -13.65
C GLY A 157 -0.25 1.58 -12.42
N VAL A 158 -0.64 2.68 -11.78
CA VAL A 158 0.02 3.23 -10.58
C VAL A 158 -1.05 3.67 -9.59
N SER A 159 -0.74 3.56 -8.29
CA SER A 159 -1.56 4.08 -7.20
C SER A 159 -0.80 5.06 -6.32
N VAL A 160 -1.54 5.98 -5.70
CA VAL A 160 -1.04 6.97 -4.76
C VAL A 160 -1.99 7.13 -3.58
N LEU A 161 -1.46 7.38 -2.39
CA LEU A 161 -2.26 7.82 -1.26
C LEU A 161 -2.57 9.33 -1.38
N PRO A 162 -3.81 9.76 -1.08
CA PRO A 162 -4.12 11.18 -0.95
C PRO A 162 -3.23 11.86 0.09
N ARG A 163 -2.77 13.08 -0.19
CA ARG A 163 -2.01 13.92 0.74
C ARG A 163 -2.96 14.91 1.39
N ASP A 164 -3.06 14.91 2.72
CA ASP A 164 -4.00 15.78 3.46
C ASP A 164 -5.45 15.62 2.97
N GLY A 165 -5.82 14.39 2.59
CA GLY A 165 -7.13 14.08 1.99
C GLY A 165 -7.30 14.55 0.55
N ARG A 166 -6.24 15.00 -0.12
CA ARG A 166 -6.26 15.56 -1.48
C ARG A 166 -5.55 14.68 -2.48
N VAL A 167 -6.11 14.52 -3.67
CA VAL A 167 -5.43 13.86 -4.79
C VAL A 167 -5.62 14.63 -6.10
N ARG A 168 -4.55 14.80 -6.87
CA ARG A 168 -4.57 15.43 -8.18
C ARG A 168 -4.10 14.45 -9.25
N ILE A 169 -4.95 14.18 -10.23
CA ILE A 169 -4.69 13.26 -11.33
C ILE A 169 -4.65 14.07 -12.63
N VAL A 170 -3.55 14.02 -13.35
CA VAL A 170 -3.33 14.80 -14.58
C VAL A 170 -3.07 13.84 -15.74
N LEU A 171 -3.82 14.00 -16.83
CA LEU A 171 -3.67 13.25 -18.07
C LEU A 171 -3.17 14.24 -19.14
N ARG A 172 -1.94 14.06 -19.64
CA ARG A 172 -1.33 14.92 -20.66
C ARG A 172 -1.18 14.18 -21.98
N GLY A 173 -1.67 14.77 -23.06
CA GLY A 173 -1.65 14.21 -24.40
C GLY A 173 -2.29 12.82 -24.55
N PRO A 174 -3.41 12.48 -23.89
CA PRO A 174 -4.09 11.21 -24.19
C PRO A 174 -4.66 11.19 -25.62
N ASP A 175 -4.59 10.06 -26.33
CA ASP A 175 -5.24 9.89 -27.65
C ASP A 175 -6.74 10.25 -27.55
N ALA A 176 -7.27 10.98 -28.52
CA ALA A 176 -8.65 11.48 -28.52
C ALA A 176 -9.71 10.37 -28.39
N ARG A 177 -9.39 9.13 -28.79
CA ARG A 177 -10.27 7.96 -28.69
C ARG A 177 -10.15 7.23 -27.35
N THR A 178 -9.28 7.69 -26.46
CA THR A 178 -9.13 7.12 -25.11
C THR A 178 -10.39 7.37 -24.30
N ARG A 179 -10.96 6.30 -23.76
CA ARG A 179 -12.10 6.35 -22.84
C ARG A 179 -11.60 6.42 -21.42
N ILE A 180 -12.04 7.44 -20.69
CA ILE A 180 -11.67 7.66 -19.31
C ILE A 180 -12.87 7.26 -18.45
N HIS A 181 -12.64 6.31 -17.56
CA HIS A 181 -13.61 5.71 -16.66
C HIS A 181 -13.25 6.12 -15.24
N VAL A 182 -14.07 6.94 -14.60
CA VAL A 182 -13.83 7.39 -13.23
C VAL A 182 -14.83 6.72 -12.30
N ARG A 183 -14.33 6.09 -11.25
CA ARG A 183 -15.17 5.52 -10.19
C ARG A 183 -14.73 5.98 -8.81
N LEU A 184 -15.70 6.22 -7.93
CA LEU A 184 -15.43 6.37 -6.50
C LEU A 184 -15.32 4.98 -5.85
N VAL A 185 -14.26 4.76 -5.07
CA VAL A 185 -14.01 3.48 -4.39
C VAL A 185 -13.89 3.68 -2.88
N ASP A 186 -14.17 2.64 -2.11
CA ASP A 186 -14.03 2.68 -0.65
C ASP A 186 -12.58 2.37 -0.19
N GLY A 187 -11.67 2.13 -1.14
CA GLY A 187 -10.24 1.97 -0.86
C GLY A 187 -9.54 3.30 -0.52
N GLU A 188 -8.39 3.22 0.15
CA GLU A 188 -7.63 4.39 0.64
C GLU A 188 -6.79 5.08 -0.44
N ALA A 189 -6.41 4.37 -1.49
CA ALA A 189 -5.51 4.86 -2.53
C ALA A 189 -6.27 5.24 -3.80
N ALA A 190 -5.86 6.35 -4.41
CA ALA A 190 -6.25 6.65 -5.77
C ALA A 190 -5.41 5.82 -6.73
N ALA A 191 -6.01 5.32 -7.81
CA ALA A 191 -5.31 4.50 -8.79
C ALA A 191 -5.66 4.94 -10.20
N VAL A 192 -4.67 4.90 -11.09
CA VAL A 192 -4.85 5.06 -12.53
C VAL A 192 -4.34 3.81 -13.20
N ARG A 193 -5.18 3.14 -13.97
CA ARG A 193 -4.84 1.98 -14.80
C ARG A 193 -5.15 2.29 -16.25
N ALA A 194 -4.28 1.90 -17.16
CA ALA A 194 -4.48 2.04 -18.58
C ALA A 194 -4.45 0.67 -19.26
N ASP A 195 -5.40 0.45 -20.17
CA ASP A 195 -5.60 -0.79 -20.91
C ASP A 195 -5.49 -0.55 -22.43
N GLY A 196 -5.08 -1.57 -23.18
CA GLY A 196 -4.95 -1.51 -24.63
C GLY A 196 -3.83 -0.56 -25.06
N GLY A 197 -4.05 0.25 -26.09
CA GLY A 197 -3.04 1.23 -26.55
C GLY A 197 -2.72 2.30 -25.51
N ALA A 198 -3.61 2.56 -24.55
CA ALA A 198 -3.35 3.50 -23.46
C ALA A 198 -2.28 2.98 -22.48
N ALA A 199 -2.04 1.66 -22.43
CA ALA A 199 -1.04 1.06 -21.55
C ALA A 199 0.41 1.45 -21.90
N THR A 200 0.65 2.05 -23.09
CA THR A 200 1.95 2.60 -23.48
C THR A 200 2.25 3.97 -22.89
N ALA A 201 1.29 4.56 -22.17
CA ALA A 201 1.47 5.85 -21.50
C ALA A 201 2.56 5.77 -20.41
N ARG A 202 3.23 6.90 -20.19
CA ARG A 202 4.20 7.04 -19.10
C ARG A 202 3.48 7.48 -17.83
N PHE A 203 3.76 6.80 -16.72
CA PHE A 203 3.20 7.14 -15.42
C PHE A 203 4.27 7.81 -14.56
N THR A 204 3.91 8.93 -13.95
CA THR A 204 4.71 9.61 -12.93
C THR A 204 3.85 9.78 -11.68
N SER A 205 4.40 9.44 -10.52
CA SER A 205 3.71 9.58 -9.23
C SER A 205 4.49 10.47 -8.28
N GLY A 206 3.75 11.26 -7.50
CA GLY A 206 4.24 12.07 -6.39
C GLY A 206 3.24 12.04 -5.24
N LEU A 207 3.55 12.64 -4.11
CA LEU A 207 2.65 12.64 -2.94
C LEU A 207 1.31 13.32 -3.26
N GLY A 208 0.21 12.55 -3.22
CA GLY A 208 -1.12 13.04 -3.60
C GLY A 208 -1.25 13.44 -5.08
N HIS A 209 -0.33 13.01 -5.94
CA HIS A 209 -0.29 13.40 -7.35
C HIS A 209 0.00 12.20 -8.26
N LEU A 210 -0.81 12.06 -9.31
CA LEU A 210 -0.58 11.11 -10.39
C LEU A 210 -0.61 11.85 -11.72
N GLU A 211 0.35 11.53 -12.58
CA GLU A 211 0.44 12.06 -13.93
C GLU A 211 0.59 10.91 -14.91
N LEU A 212 -0.22 10.96 -15.97
CA LEU A 212 -0.19 10.04 -17.09
C LEU A 212 0.10 10.87 -18.35
N GLU A 213 1.19 10.54 -19.04
CA GLU A 213 1.65 11.25 -20.23
C GLU A 213 1.61 10.34 -21.47
N GLY A 214 0.94 10.81 -22.51
CA GLY A 214 0.77 10.10 -23.78
C GLY A 214 -0.22 8.94 -23.69
N GLY A 215 0.10 7.87 -24.43
CA GLY A 215 -0.75 6.69 -24.59
C GLY A 215 -1.53 6.68 -25.91
N GLY A 216 -1.67 5.49 -26.49
CA GLY A 216 -2.49 5.26 -27.68
C GLY A 216 -3.98 5.05 -27.37
N PRO A 217 -4.80 4.66 -28.36
CA PRO A 217 -6.22 4.44 -28.16
C PRO A 217 -6.46 3.28 -27.18
N GLY A 218 -7.34 3.49 -26.20
CA GLY A 218 -7.60 2.47 -25.17
C GLY A 218 -8.59 2.93 -24.12
N ALA A 219 -8.44 2.39 -22.93
CA ALA A 219 -9.23 2.79 -21.77
C ALA A 219 -8.30 3.17 -20.62
N VAL A 220 -8.65 4.24 -19.90
CA VAL A 220 -8.00 4.64 -18.65
C VAL A 220 -9.05 4.56 -17.54
N ARG A 221 -8.78 3.74 -16.53
CA ARG A 221 -9.61 3.57 -15.34
C ARG A 221 -8.99 4.32 -14.18
N ILE A 222 -9.74 5.27 -13.64
CA ILE A 222 -9.36 6.13 -12.54
C ILE A 222 -10.24 5.80 -11.34
N GLU A 223 -9.59 5.42 -10.25
CA GLU A 223 -10.24 5.11 -8.99
C GLU A 223 -9.91 6.22 -8.01
N VAL A 224 -10.95 6.87 -7.49
CA VAL A 224 -10.81 7.97 -6.52
C VAL A 224 -11.39 7.53 -5.18
N PRO A 225 -10.62 7.57 -4.08
CA PRO A 225 -11.11 7.25 -2.75
C PRO A 225 -12.31 8.12 -2.37
N ARG A 226 -13.38 7.50 -1.89
CA ARG A 226 -14.54 8.21 -1.36
C ARG A 226 -14.16 9.07 -0.16
N ALA A 227 -13.20 8.58 0.64
CA ALA A 227 -12.63 9.26 1.80
C ALA A 227 -11.73 10.46 1.48
N ALA A 228 -11.26 10.62 0.22
CA ALA A 228 -10.48 11.81 -0.15
C ALA A 228 -11.37 13.06 -0.08
N VAL A 229 -11.05 14.01 0.77
CA VAL A 229 -11.76 15.28 0.92
C VAL A 229 -11.80 16.05 -0.41
N TRP A 230 -10.73 15.99 -1.20
CA TRP A 230 -10.67 16.69 -2.47
C TRP A 230 -10.01 15.83 -3.55
N ALA A 231 -10.57 15.85 -4.76
CA ALA A 231 -9.92 15.24 -5.92
C ALA A 231 -10.11 16.08 -7.19
N SER A 232 -9.09 16.19 -8.01
CA SER A 232 -9.19 16.78 -9.36
C SER A 232 -8.65 15.82 -10.40
N ILE A 233 -9.40 15.67 -11.49
CA ILE A 233 -8.96 14.98 -12.71
C ILE A 233 -8.88 16.01 -13.82
N GLU A 234 -7.68 16.22 -14.33
CA GLU A 234 -7.38 17.17 -15.39
C GLU A 234 -6.96 16.44 -16.66
N VAL A 235 -7.45 16.89 -17.81
CA VAL A 235 -7.03 16.43 -19.13
C VAL A 235 -6.50 17.64 -19.89
N ASP A 236 -5.23 17.59 -20.31
CA ASP A 236 -4.55 18.68 -21.03
C ASP A 236 -4.71 20.05 -20.36
N GLY A 237 -4.59 20.06 -19.02
CA GLY A 237 -4.67 21.27 -18.19
C GLY A 237 -6.09 21.79 -17.96
N ARG A 238 -7.12 21.13 -18.49
CA ARG A 238 -8.53 21.46 -18.25
C ARG A 238 -9.12 20.51 -17.20
N PRO A 239 -9.85 20.99 -16.17
CA PRO A 239 -10.48 20.12 -15.19
C PRO A 239 -11.71 19.43 -15.80
N TYR A 240 -11.76 18.10 -15.71
CA TYR A 240 -12.86 17.28 -16.22
C TYR A 240 -13.76 16.75 -15.09
N LEU A 241 -13.18 16.54 -13.92
CA LEU A 241 -13.92 16.15 -12.72
C LEU A 241 -13.30 16.80 -11.49
N LEU A 242 -14.16 17.36 -10.65
CA LEU A 242 -13.79 17.91 -9.35
C LEU A 242 -14.64 17.24 -8.27
N LYS A 243 -13.98 16.73 -7.22
CA LYS A 243 -14.62 16.23 -6.01
C LYS A 243 -14.27 17.16 -4.85
N ASP A 244 -15.26 17.58 -4.10
CA ASP A 244 -15.12 18.36 -2.87
C ASP A 244 -16.06 17.80 -1.80
N GLY A 245 -15.51 17.16 -0.77
CA GLY A 245 -16.26 16.38 0.19
C GLY A 245 -17.04 15.25 -0.49
N ALA A 246 -18.36 15.23 -0.31
CA ALA A 246 -19.25 14.27 -0.96
C ALA A 246 -19.69 14.72 -2.38
N ASP A 247 -19.46 15.99 -2.72
CA ASP A 247 -19.95 16.57 -3.97
C ASP A 247 -19.00 16.23 -5.11
N VAL A 248 -19.55 15.71 -6.20
CA VAL A 248 -18.82 15.44 -7.44
C VAL A 248 -19.38 16.31 -8.55
N ARG A 249 -18.53 17.15 -9.14
CA ARG A 249 -18.85 18.01 -10.28
C ARG A 249 -18.15 17.47 -11.52
N ILE A 250 -18.94 17.11 -12.51
CA ILE A 250 -18.46 16.65 -13.82
C ILE A 250 -18.42 17.88 -14.72
N LEU A 251 -17.23 18.23 -15.19
CA LEU A 251 -16.95 19.40 -16.04
C LEU A 251 -16.62 19.00 -17.48
N ALA A 252 -16.53 17.70 -17.75
CA ALA A 252 -16.24 17.16 -19.08
C ALA A 252 -17.35 17.52 -20.09
N PRO A 253 -17.01 17.90 -21.34
CA PRO A 253 -17.99 18.35 -22.34
C PRO A 253 -19.03 17.28 -22.74
N LEU A 254 -18.59 16.02 -22.78
CA LEU A 254 -19.39 14.85 -23.16
C LEU A 254 -19.12 13.75 -22.14
N ALA A 255 -19.91 13.75 -21.07
CA ALA A 255 -19.88 12.72 -20.03
C ALA A 255 -21.18 11.92 -20.03
N ASP A 256 -21.04 10.61 -19.95
CA ASP A 256 -22.13 9.71 -19.60
C ASP A 256 -21.97 9.34 -18.11
N SER A 257 -22.95 9.72 -17.31
CA SER A 257 -23.00 9.42 -15.88
C SER A 257 -23.96 8.26 -15.65
N GLY A 258 -23.45 7.04 -15.76
CA GLY A 258 -24.19 5.80 -15.50
C GLY A 258 -23.97 5.31 -14.07
N GLY A 259 -24.70 5.86 -13.09
CA GLY A 259 -24.64 5.38 -11.71
C GLY A 259 -23.35 5.76 -10.96
N THR A 260 -22.55 4.77 -10.55
CA THR A 260 -21.32 4.97 -9.75
C THR A 260 -20.06 5.23 -10.58
N GLU A 261 -20.21 5.24 -11.90
CA GLU A 261 -19.13 5.41 -12.86
C GLU A 261 -19.42 6.60 -13.79
N VAL A 262 -18.41 7.43 -14.00
CA VAL A 262 -18.44 8.56 -14.93
C VAL A 262 -17.53 8.21 -16.10
N VAL A 263 -18.07 8.25 -17.32
CA VAL A 263 -17.29 7.93 -18.53
C VAL A 263 -17.26 9.14 -19.44
N PHE A 264 -16.05 9.52 -19.88
CA PHE A 264 -15.85 10.57 -20.88
C PHE A 264 -14.71 10.22 -21.82
N ARG A 265 -14.60 10.98 -22.92
CA ARG A 265 -13.50 10.84 -23.90
C ARG A 265 -12.51 11.98 -23.75
N ALA A 266 -11.23 11.69 -23.97
CA ALA A 266 -10.16 12.67 -23.92
C ALA A 266 -10.36 13.84 -24.91
N GLY A 267 -10.64 13.55 -26.19
CA GLY A 267 -10.69 14.54 -27.27
C GLY A 267 -12.09 15.00 -27.67
N ALA A 268 -13.02 15.09 -26.71
CA ALA A 268 -14.37 15.60 -26.97
C ALA A 268 -14.37 17.14 -27.03
N GLU A 269 -13.97 17.71 -28.17
CA GLU A 269 -14.36 19.06 -28.60
C GLU A 269 -15.50 18.98 -29.62
#